data_AF-W3XB32-F1
#
_entry.id   AF-W3XB32-F1
#
_cell.length_a   1.000
_cell.length_b   1.000
_cell.length_c   1.000
_cell.angle_alpha   90.00
_cell.angle_beta   90.00
_cell.angle_gamma   90.00
#
_symmetry.space_group_name_H-M   'P 1'
#
loop_
_entity.id
_entity.type
_entity.pdbx_description
1 polymer ?
#
loop_
_entity_poly.entity_id
_entity_poly.type
_entity_poly.pdbx_seq_one_letter_code
_entity_poly.pdbx_strand_id
1 'polypeptide(L)'
;MKLSITVLNALFAAALAAPAPGSGLAPRSNTRARLDSRRAAKSHKQGHHHHASSSASLSRSSAAASPTLVFPSGFLPSSSSSSVVPSSLSSSSLAAAALSVPSATATRASASSSSATAVVHASSDVEYNESWAGAVVTGSDMTGVSASFAVPDPAIPSSGQTSATEHTASVWIGMDGYNCDGGLWQAGVDATIDSQGTSFYAWYEWYPEDTVAIDLGDIAAGDIITVNLTSSGDYTSGSIVMENKSTGNSFTKTVTDSSAALCGAAIEWIMEDLVVDGSENGLADFGTVTFSDAAGTSKGGSVSPADSQLLDIQDSDGTALTASSTTSDSVVIVYQ
;
A
#
# COMPACT_ATOMS: atom_id res chain seq x y z
N MET A 1 3.66 16.39 -7.32
CA MET A 1 3.31 15.11 -6.66
C MET A 1 3.25 15.35 -5.15
N LYS A 2 2.54 14.53 -4.39
CA LYS A 2 2.57 14.53 -2.92
C LYS A 2 3.32 13.26 -2.51
N LEU A 3 4.46 13.39 -1.83
CA LEU A 3 5.16 12.22 -1.29
C LEU A 3 4.31 11.59 -0.19
N SER A 4 4.27 10.26 -0.12
CA SER A 4 3.69 9.60 1.05
C SER A 4 4.54 9.87 2.29
N ILE A 5 3.92 10.16 3.44
CA ILE A 5 4.65 10.44 4.70
C ILE A 5 4.63 9.20 5.60
N THR A 6 5.10 8.07 5.07
CA THR A 6 5.28 6.79 5.79
C THR A 6 6.31 6.90 6.94
N VAL A 7 7.09 7.99 6.95
CA VAL A 7 8.25 8.31 7.82
C VAL A 7 7.96 8.31 9.34
N LEU A 8 6.71 8.24 9.81
CA LEU A 8 6.40 8.36 11.25
C LEU A 8 5.84 7.10 11.95
N ASN A 9 5.28 6.12 11.23
CA ASN A 9 4.53 5.01 11.86
C ASN A 9 5.20 3.62 11.79
N ALA A 10 6.26 3.43 10.99
CA ALA A 10 6.99 2.16 10.89
C ALA A 10 7.51 1.62 12.26
N LEU A 11 7.77 2.52 13.22
CA LEU A 11 8.33 2.21 14.55
C LEU A 11 7.45 1.31 15.46
N PHE A 12 6.21 0.98 15.07
CA PHE A 12 5.29 0.17 15.88
C PHE A 12 5.11 -1.30 15.45
N ALA A 13 5.57 -1.70 14.26
CA ALA A 13 5.33 -3.06 13.74
C ALA A 13 6.09 -4.17 14.51
N ALA A 14 7.29 -3.87 15.03
CA ALA A 14 8.17 -4.85 15.68
C ALA A 14 7.73 -5.35 17.08
N ALA A 15 6.55 -4.94 17.57
CA ALA A 15 6.18 -5.07 18.98
C ALA A 15 5.48 -6.38 19.40
N LEU A 16 5.20 -7.32 18.48
CA LEU A 16 4.34 -8.49 18.76
C LEU A 16 5.06 -9.84 19.02
N ALA A 17 6.36 -9.82 19.34
CA ALA A 17 7.14 -11.03 19.63
C ALA A 17 7.96 -10.93 20.95
N ALA A 18 7.29 -10.83 22.11
CA ALA A 18 7.96 -10.74 23.42
C ALA A 18 7.45 -11.78 24.45
N PRO A 19 8.33 -12.64 25.03
CA PRO A 19 7.97 -13.55 26.12
C PRO A 19 7.86 -12.84 27.49
N ALA A 20 7.20 -13.49 28.46
CA ALA A 20 6.83 -12.90 29.74
C ALA A 20 8.02 -12.52 30.66
N PRO A 21 7.91 -11.45 31.48
CA PRO A 21 9.04 -10.90 32.24
C PRO A 21 9.35 -11.62 33.57
N GLY A 22 10.63 -11.88 33.82
CA GLY A 22 11.15 -12.44 35.08
C GLY A 22 12.02 -11.46 35.88
N SER A 23 11.45 -10.85 36.93
CA SER A 23 12.08 -10.32 38.16
C SER A 23 13.58 -9.90 38.16
N GLY A 24 13.89 -8.60 38.36
CA GLY A 24 15.29 -8.18 38.61
C GLY A 24 15.56 -6.69 38.97
N LEU A 25 15.30 -6.30 40.23
CA LEU A 25 15.95 -5.22 41.03
C LEU A 25 16.68 -4.03 40.34
N ALA A 26 16.23 -2.79 40.62
CA ALA A 26 17.00 -1.55 40.44
C ALA A 26 17.94 -1.25 41.63
N PRO A 27 18.89 -0.28 41.52
CA PRO A 27 18.61 1.01 42.18
C PRO A 27 19.19 2.31 41.56
N ARG A 28 18.39 3.38 41.66
CA ARG A 28 18.71 4.82 41.84
C ARG A 28 20.16 5.33 41.79
N SER A 29 20.34 6.51 41.18
CA SER A 29 20.87 7.72 41.88
C SER A 29 20.41 9.04 41.20
N ASN A 30 20.63 10.20 41.85
CA ASN A 30 20.16 11.52 41.41
C ASN A 30 21.32 12.47 41.07
N THR A 31 21.08 13.46 40.20
CA THR A 31 21.72 14.79 40.33
C THR A 31 20.83 15.95 39.83
N ARG A 32 21.04 17.16 40.37
CA ARG A 32 20.36 18.43 40.02
C ARG A 32 21.36 19.59 39.97
N ALA A 33 21.39 20.36 38.89
CA ALA A 33 21.80 21.77 38.78
C ALA A 33 21.33 22.28 37.41
N ARG A 34 20.72 23.46 37.15
CA ARG A 34 20.45 24.74 37.84
C ARG A 34 21.53 25.83 37.71
N LEU A 35 21.09 27.00 37.21
CA LEU A 35 21.80 28.28 36.99
C LEU A 35 22.74 28.29 35.75
N ASP A 36 23.04 29.44 35.10
CA ASP A 36 22.66 30.83 35.41
C ASP A 36 22.23 31.66 34.15
N SER A 37 22.29 32.99 34.23
CA SER A 37 21.39 33.94 33.54
C SER A 37 22.11 35.08 32.78
N ARG A 38 21.30 35.92 32.11
CA ARG A 38 21.52 37.29 31.54
C ARG A 38 21.71 37.32 30.01
N ARG A 39 21.11 38.20 29.16
CA ARG A 39 20.30 39.46 29.24
C ARG A 39 21.02 40.74 28.77
N ALA A 40 20.87 41.07 27.47
CA ALA A 40 20.67 42.43 26.93
C ALA A 40 20.18 42.32 25.45
N ALA A 41 19.19 43.00 24.86
CA ALA A 41 18.23 44.08 25.20
C ALA A 41 18.45 45.43 24.47
N LYS A 42 17.64 45.69 23.42
CA LYS A 42 17.10 46.99 22.93
C LYS A 42 16.25 46.72 21.65
N SER A 43 15.19 47.42 21.23
CA SER A 43 14.12 48.28 21.83
C SER A 43 13.75 49.41 20.84
N HIS A 44 12.47 49.82 20.82
CA HIS A 44 11.77 50.85 19.98
C HIS A 44 11.13 50.33 18.67
N LYS A 45 9.96 50.82 18.22
CA LYS A 45 8.82 51.63 18.78
C LYS A 45 7.63 51.38 17.82
N GLN A 46 6.41 50.99 18.21
CA GLN A 46 5.35 51.59 19.07
C GLN A 46 4.56 52.77 18.44
N GLY A 47 3.24 52.57 18.27
CA GLY A 47 2.18 53.52 17.86
C GLY A 47 1.04 52.75 17.16
N HIS A 48 -0.11 52.40 17.76
CA HIS A 48 -1.25 53.20 18.27
C HIS A 48 -2.12 53.81 17.13
N HIS A 49 -3.47 53.83 17.14
CA HIS A 49 -4.49 53.79 18.21
C HIS A 49 -5.84 53.12 17.82
N HIS A 50 -6.62 52.68 18.85
CA HIS A 50 -8.10 52.59 19.06
C HIS A 50 -9.14 52.37 17.90
N HIS A 51 -10.40 51.93 18.10
CA HIS A 51 -11.32 51.71 19.26
C HIS A 51 -11.97 50.29 19.15
N ALA A 52 -12.32 49.53 20.20
CA ALA A 52 -13.38 49.70 21.24
C ALA A 52 -14.81 49.68 20.66
N SER A 53 -15.79 48.86 21.08
CA SER A 53 -15.95 47.87 22.19
C SER A 53 -16.89 46.72 21.71
N SER A 54 -17.58 45.83 22.47
CA SER A 54 -17.91 45.71 23.91
C SER A 54 -18.43 44.31 24.33
N SER A 55 -18.58 44.12 25.65
CA SER A 55 -19.56 43.32 26.46
C SER A 55 -20.64 42.43 25.77
N ALA A 56 -21.09 41.29 26.32
CA ALA A 56 -21.01 40.82 27.72
C ALA A 56 -21.06 39.27 27.90
N SER A 57 -20.79 38.84 29.13
CA SER A 57 -20.88 37.48 29.67
C SER A 57 -22.27 36.81 29.62
N LEU A 58 -22.31 35.47 29.64
CA LEU A 58 -22.80 34.70 30.81
C LEU A 58 -22.48 33.20 30.69
N SER A 59 -22.25 32.53 31.83
CA SER A 59 -22.05 31.08 31.91
C SER A 59 -23.23 30.39 32.61
N ARG A 60 -23.53 29.14 32.25
CA ARG A 60 -24.33 28.21 33.07
C ARG A 60 -24.16 26.76 32.62
N SER A 61 -23.81 25.90 33.56
CA SER A 61 -23.86 24.44 33.38
C SER A 61 -25.27 23.90 33.62
N SER A 62 -25.65 22.83 32.94
CA SER A 62 -26.77 21.95 33.28
C SER A 62 -26.45 20.54 32.75
N ALA A 63 -27.00 19.50 33.38
CA ALA A 63 -26.56 18.13 33.18
C ALA A 63 -27.71 17.15 32.85
N ALA A 64 -27.34 16.07 32.17
CA ALA A 64 -27.95 14.73 32.16
C ALA A 64 -29.46 14.56 31.89
N ALA A 65 -29.76 13.83 30.82
CA ALA A 65 -30.86 12.86 30.77
C ALA A 65 -30.53 11.75 29.75
N SER A 66 -30.62 10.49 30.16
CA SER A 66 -30.52 9.31 29.28
C SER A 66 -31.91 8.73 29.02
N PRO A 67 -32.14 8.07 27.87
CA PRO A 67 -33.21 7.09 27.72
C PRO A 67 -32.65 5.67 27.69
N THR A 68 -32.77 4.93 28.79
CA THR A 68 -32.61 3.46 28.78
C THR A 68 -33.92 2.85 28.28
N LEU A 69 -33.87 1.93 27.31
CA LEU A 69 -35.02 1.13 26.91
C LEU A 69 -34.68 -0.36 26.94
N VAL A 70 -35.63 -1.14 27.44
CA VAL A 70 -35.44 -2.53 27.87
C VAL A 70 -36.00 -3.51 26.84
N PHE A 71 -35.26 -4.58 26.54
CA PHE A 71 -35.83 -5.83 26.05
C PHE A 71 -35.29 -7.02 26.87
N PRO A 72 -36.06 -8.13 27.00
CA PRO A 72 -35.94 -9.04 28.13
C PRO A 72 -35.00 -10.24 27.92
N SER A 73 -34.47 -10.77 29.02
CA SER A 73 -33.77 -12.06 29.09
C SER A 73 -34.72 -13.24 28.80
N GLY A 74 -34.25 -14.24 28.05
CA GLY A 74 -35.03 -15.46 27.80
C GLY A 74 -34.20 -16.64 27.26
N PHE A 75 -33.94 -17.62 28.14
CA PHE A 75 -33.60 -19.02 27.86
C PHE A 75 -32.37 -19.35 26.97
N LEU A 76 -31.30 -19.76 27.66
CA LEU A 76 -30.53 -20.95 27.24
C LEU A 76 -31.34 -22.22 27.55
N PRO A 77 -31.05 -23.34 26.88
CA PRO A 77 -30.36 -24.41 27.61
C PRO A 77 -29.15 -25.00 26.87
N SER A 78 -28.20 -25.53 27.64
CA SER A 78 -27.09 -26.34 27.13
C SER A 78 -27.54 -27.79 26.88
N SER A 79 -26.91 -28.47 25.91
CA SER A 79 -26.83 -29.93 25.85
C SER A 79 -25.60 -30.37 25.07
N SER A 80 -24.73 -31.14 25.71
CA SER A 80 -23.47 -31.65 25.17
C SER A 80 -23.66 -32.95 24.39
N SER A 81 -22.89 -33.17 23.33
CA SER A 81 -22.38 -34.51 22.97
C SER A 81 -21.19 -34.40 22.00
N SER A 82 -20.25 -35.34 22.13
CA SER A 82 -18.97 -35.31 21.39
C SER A 82 -18.92 -36.35 20.27
N SER A 83 -18.21 -36.00 19.20
CA SER A 83 -17.34 -36.87 18.39
C SER A 83 -17.75 -38.34 18.13
N VAL A 84 -18.11 -38.65 16.89
CA VAL A 84 -17.57 -39.84 16.20
C VAL A 84 -17.40 -39.58 14.71
N VAL A 85 -16.28 -40.03 14.13
CA VAL A 85 -16.18 -40.33 12.69
C VAL A 85 -16.60 -41.79 12.46
N PRO A 86 -17.09 -42.14 11.27
CA PRO A 86 -16.26 -43.06 10.48
C PRO A 86 -16.26 -42.79 8.97
N SER A 87 -15.19 -43.24 8.32
CA SER A 87 -15.04 -43.26 6.86
C SER A 87 -15.98 -44.28 6.20
N SER A 88 -16.32 -44.06 4.93
CA SER A 88 -16.82 -45.10 4.03
C SER A 88 -16.04 -45.11 2.71
N LEU A 89 -15.69 -46.32 2.24
CA LEU A 89 -14.95 -46.56 1.00
C LEU A 89 -15.80 -47.40 0.04
N SER A 90 -15.86 -47.00 -1.23
CA SER A 90 -16.17 -47.84 -2.41
C SER A 90 -15.76 -47.03 -3.65
N SER A 91 -14.81 -47.39 -4.52
CA SER A 91 -14.28 -48.68 -5.02
C SER A 91 -15.07 -49.28 -6.20
N SER A 92 -14.33 -49.80 -7.18
CA SER A 92 -14.73 -50.27 -8.53
C SER A 92 -14.75 -49.15 -9.57
N SER A 93 -13.86 -49.06 -10.56
CA SER A 93 -13.13 -50.06 -11.37
C SER A 93 -14.02 -50.90 -12.28
N LEU A 94 -14.00 -50.57 -13.57
CA LEU A 94 -14.37 -51.46 -14.68
C LEU A 94 -13.24 -51.46 -15.71
N ALA A 95 -13.00 -52.59 -16.36
CA ALA A 95 -11.81 -52.84 -17.16
C ALA A 95 -12.09 -52.89 -18.67
N ALA A 96 -11.04 -52.54 -19.42
CA ALA A 96 -10.73 -52.87 -20.82
C ALA A 96 -11.82 -53.49 -21.71
N ALA A 97 -12.15 -52.78 -22.79
CA ALA A 97 -12.49 -53.39 -24.08
C ALA A 97 -11.44 -52.96 -25.11
N ALA A 98 -10.68 -53.91 -25.65
CA ALA A 98 -9.65 -53.66 -26.65
C ALA A 98 -10.21 -53.92 -28.06
N LEU A 99 -10.09 -52.91 -28.95
CA LEU A 99 -10.31 -53.05 -30.39
C LEU A 99 -9.18 -52.32 -31.12
N SER A 100 -8.82 -52.81 -32.31
CA SER A 100 -7.52 -52.57 -32.94
C SER A 100 -7.66 -51.99 -34.35
N VAL A 101 -6.72 -51.11 -34.73
CA VAL A 101 -6.39 -50.73 -36.13
C VAL A 101 -7.48 -49.84 -36.81
N PRO A 102 -7.12 -48.89 -37.72
CA PRO A 102 -5.81 -48.63 -38.33
C PRO A 102 -5.15 -47.28 -37.94
N SER A 103 -3.91 -47.13 -38.41
CA SER A 103 -3.16 -45.88 -38.37
C SER A 103 -3.85 -44.79 -39.19
N ALA A 104 -4.21 -43.68 -38.54
CA ALA A 104 -4.56 -42.44 -39.20
C ALA A 104 -3.31 -41.53 -39.25
N THR A 105 -3.06 -40.91 -40.41
CA THR A 105 -1.92 -40.00 -40.60
C THR A 105 -1.99 -38.81 -39.66
N ALA A 106 -0.92 -38.57 -38.91
CA ALA A 106 -0.77 -37.38 -38.08
C ALA A 106 -0.65 -36.13 -38.95
N THR A 107 -1.77 -35.51 -39.30
CA THR A 107 -1.81 -34.13 -39.78
C THR A 107 -1.33 -33.23 -38.65
N ARG A 108 -0.04 -32.88 -38.70
CA ARG A 108 0.60 -31.91 -37.79
C ARG A 108 -0.08 -30.56 -37.97
N ALA A 109 -1.14 -30.34 -37.22
CA ALA A 109 -1.71 -29.02 -37.04
C ALA A 109 -0.62 -28.15 -36.41
N SER A 110 -0.02 -27.28 -37.21
CA SER A 110 0.79 -26.19 -36.70
C SER A 110 -0.17 -25.27 -35.95
N ALA A 111 -0.33 -25.52 -34.65
CA ALA A 111 -0.78 -24.49 -33.73
C ALA A 111 0.22 -23.35 -33.86
N SER A 112 -0.16 -22.31 -34.61
CA SER A 112 0.58 -21.07 -34.65
C SER A 112 0.47 -20.47 -33.26
N SER A 113 1.47 -20.72 -32.43
CA SER A 113 1.76 -19.90 -31.26
C SER A 113 2.08 -18.51 -31.80
N SER A 114 1.04 -17.72 -32.02
CA SER A 114 1.13 -16.29 -32.21
C SER A 114 1.60 -15.73 -30.88
N SER A 115 2.92 -15.75 -30.67
CA SER A 115 3.58 -14.86 -29.74
C SER A 115 3.16 -13.46 -30.14
N ALA A 116 2.14 -12.93 -29.45
CA ALA A 116 1.83 -11.53 -29.51
C ALA A 116 3.05 -10.83 -28.92
N THR A 117 3.89 -10.27 -29.78
CA THR A 117 4.93 -9.35 -29.35
C THR A 117 4.20 -8.18 -28.72
N ALA A 118 4.12 -8.17 -27.38
CA ALA A 118 3.57 -7.05 -26.65
C ALA A 118 4.32 -5.80 -27.11
N VAL A 119 3.58 -4.81 -27.61
CA VAL A 119 4.18 -3.54 -27.98
C VAL A 119 4.54 -2.87 -26.66
N VAL A 120 5.83 -2.72 -26.39
CA VAL A 120 6.32 -1.98 -25.23
C VAL A 120 6.21 -0.51 -25.58
N HIS A 121 5.30 0.19 -24.89
CA HIS A 121 5.18 1.63 -24.94
C HIS A 121 6.16 2.22 -23.92
N ALA A 122 7.32 2.65 -24.44
CA ALA A 122 8.14 3.64 -23.76
C ALA A 122 7.64 5.03 -24.18
N SER A 123 7.25 5.87 -23.21
CA SER A 123 7.01 7.29 -23.46
C SER A 123 8.27 7.93 -24.05
N SER A 124 8.11 8.90 -24.97
CA SER A 124 9.23 9.75 -25.40
C SER A 124 9.72 10.68 -24.28
N ASP A 125 8.86 10.92 -23.29
CA ASP A 125 9.02 11.90 -22.24
C ASP A 125 8.69 11.21 -20.89
N VAL A 126 9.73 10.72 -20.22
CA VAL A 126 9.67 10.19 -18.85
C VAL A 126 9.81 11.36 -17.86
N GLU A 127 8.95 11.42 -16.85
CA GLU A 127 9.03 12.43 -15.79
C GLU A 127 9.90 11.91 -14.64
N TYR A 128 11.16 12.33 -14.65
CA TYR A 128 12.09 12.04 -13.56
C TYR A 128 11.75 12.85 -12.31
N ASN A 129 11.74 12.17 -11.17
CA ASN A 129 11.52 12.76 -9.85
C ASN A 129 12.32 11.95 -8.80
N GLU A 130 12.19 12.30 -7.51
CA GLU A 130 13.04 11.75 -6.45
C GLU A 130 12.42 10.55 -5.71
N SER A 131 11.13 10.23 -5.93
CA SER A 131 10.38 9.30 -5.07
C SER A 131 9.54 8.25 -5.81
N TRP A 132 8.88 8.56 -6.93
CA TRP A 132 7.95 7.64 -7.62
C TRP A 132 8.49 7.14 -8.96
N ALA A 133 8.48 5.83 -9.17
CA ALA A 133 8.68 5.18 -10.46
C ALA A 133 7.43 4.42 -10.90
N GLY A 134 7.19 4.27 -12.20
CA GLY A 134 6.09 3.48 -12.75
C GLY A 134 5.27 4.22 -13.79
N ALA A 135 3.93 4.09 -13.70
CA ALA A 135 3.02 4.60 -14.71
C ALA A 135 1.76 5.25 -14.09
N VAL A 136 1.40 6.43 -14.60
CA VAL A 136 0.20 7.18 -14.24
C VAL A 136 -0.66 7.40 -15.49
N VAL A 137 -1.93 7.01 -15.44
CA VAL A 137 -2.94 7.42 -16.43
C VAL A 137 -3.76 8.56 -15.87
N THR A 138 -3.61 9.74 -16.46
CA THR A 138 -4.43 10.92 -16.15
C THR A 138 -5.70 10.96 -17.00
N GLY A 139 -6.76 11.60 -16.49
CA GLY A 139 -8.04 11.72 -17.18
C GLY A 139 -9.11 12.36 -16.31
N SER A 140 -10.32 11.81 -16.35
CA SER A 140 -11.44 12.28 -15.53
C SER A 140 -12.44 11.16 -15.27
N ASP A 141 -13.18 11.29 -14.16
CA ASP A 141 -14.15 10.31 -13.70
C ASP A 141 -13.60 8.88 -13.51
N MET A 142 -12.33 8.76 -13.09
CA MET A 142 -11.72 7.49 -12.68
C MET A 142 -12.46 6.88 -11.49
N THR A 143 -12.74 5.58 -11.52
CA THR A 143 -13.52 4.86 -10.49
C THR A 143 -12.87 3.57 -9.98
N GLY A 144 -11.74 3.15 -10.54
CA GLY A 144 -10.94 2.06 -9.96
C GLY A 144 -9.63 1.78 -10.68
N VAL A 145 -8.73 1.07 -9.99
CA VAL A 145 -7.44 0.60 -10.48
C VAL A 145 -7.18 -0.81 -9.94
N SER A 146 -6.49 -1.65 -10.71
CA SER A 146 -6.20 -3.04 -10.35
C SER A 146 -4.91 -3.54 -10.98
N ALA A 147 -4.24 -4.48 -10.31
CA ALA A 147 -3.12 -5.26 -10.84
C ALA A 147 -2.79 -6.49 -9.96
N SER A 148 -2.03 -7.40 -10.55
CA SER A 148 -1.32 -8.54 -9.95
C SER A 148 0.19 -8.26 -9.97
N PHE A 149 0.90 -8.30 -8.83
CA PHE A 149 2.37 -8.16 -8.78
C PHE A 149 3.00 -9.24 -7.89
N ALA A 150 4.27 -9.54 -8.12
CA ALA A 150 5.08 -10.35 -7.20
C ALA A 150 5.71 -9.45 -6.13
N VAL A 151 5.67 -9.85 -4.85
CA VAL A 151 6.39 -9.15 -3.77
C VAL A 151 7.90 -9.13 -4.11
N PRO A 152 8.59 -7.98 -4.04
CA PRO A 152 10.02 -7.89 -4.29
C PRO A 152 10.85 -8.81 -3.39
N ASP A 153 12.06 -9.14 -3.84
CA ASP A 153 13.14 -9.66 -2.99
C ASP A 153 14.17 -8.53 -2.80
N PRO A 154 14.01 -7.67 -1.77
CA PRO A 154 14.77 -6.43 -1.65
C PRO A 154 16.22 -6.70 -1.22
N ALA A 155 17.17 -6.09 -1.93
CA ALA A 155 18.59 -6.12 -1.61
C ALA A 155 19.10 -4.72 -1.22
N ILE A 156 20.15 -4.70 -0.38
CA ILE A 156 20.95 -3.50 -0.14
C ILE A 156 21.61 -3.12 -1.48
N PRO A 157 21.36 -1.93 -2.04
CA PRO A 157 21.80 -1.59 -3.38
C PRO A 157 23.33 -1.43 -3.49
N SER A 158 23.85 -1.57 -4.71
CA SER A 158 25.28 -1.32 -5.01
C SER A 158 25.60 0.13 -5.39
N SER A 159 24.54 0.93 -5.57
CA SER A 159 24.46 2.31 -6.06
C SER A 159 23.50 3.12 -5.18
N GLY A 160 23.41 4.45 -5.34
CA GLY A 160 22.49 5.29 -4.58
C GLY A 160 22.74 5.30 -3.05
N GLN A 161 21.67 5.17 -2.25
CA GLN A 161 21.67 5.26 -0.77
C GLN A 161 22.35 4.08 -0.05
N THR A 162 23.46 3.54 -0.57
CA THR A 162 24.24 2.39 -0.04
C THR A 162 24.65 2.49 1.45
N SER A 163 24.56 3.67 2.06
CA SER A 163 24.90 3.93 3.46
C SER A 163 23.72 4.01 4.43
N ALA A 164 22.47 3.88 3.96
CA ALA A 164 21.31 3.80 4.84
C ALA A 164 21.35 2.51 5.72
N THR A 165 20.66 2.53 6.85
CA THR A 165 20.59 1.39 7.79
C THR A 165 19.51 0.39 7.45
N GLU A 166 18.50 0.83 6.70
CA GLU A 166 17.36 0.06 6.20
C GLU A 166 17.11 0.47 4.74
N HIS A 167 16.72 -0.49 3.90
CA HIS A 167 16.33 -0.21 2.52
C HIS A 167 14.95 -0.79 2.24
N THR A 168 14.06 -0.01 1.64
CA THR A 168 12.67 -0.42 1.36
C THR A 168 12.32 -0.21 -0.10
N ALA A 169 11.55 -1.15 -0.64
CA ALA A 169 10.86 -1.04 -1.92
C ALA A 169 9.35 -1.10 -1.65
N SER A 170 8.66 0.03 -1.80
CA SER A 170 7.21 0.11 -1.62
C SER A 170 6.49 -0.07 -2.95
N VAL A 171 5.76 -1.19 -3.12
CA VAL A 171 5.04 -1.51 -4.37
C VAL A 171 3.54 -1.40 -4.18
N TRP A 172 2.90 -0.45 -4.86
CA TRP A 172 1.50 -0.10 -4.64
C TRP A 172 0.74 0.30 -5.92
N ILE A 173 -0.60 0.31 -5.82
CA ILE A 173 -1.49 0.91 -6.83
C ILE A 173 -2.35 1.98 -6.18
N GLY A 174 -2.71 3.03 -6.93
CA GLY A 174 -3.35 4.21 -6.37
C GLY A 174 -4.37 4.90 -7.29
N MET A 175 -5.19 5.75 -6.66
CA MET A 175 -6.11 6.68 -7.29
C MET A 175 -5.82 8.10 -6.80
N ASP A 176 -5.71 9.03 -7.75
CA ASP A 176 -5.30 10.42 -7.57
C ASP A 176 -3.84 10.61 -7.14
N GLY A 177 -3.51 11.43 -6.12
CA GLY A 177 -2.11 11.74 -5.75
C GLY A 177 -1.34 12.59 -6.77
N TYR A 178 -1.13 12.07 -7.98
CA TYR A 178 -0.57 12.76 -9.12
C TYR A 178 -1.54 13.85 -9.66
N ASN A 179 -1.07 15.10 -9.66
CA ASN A 179 -1.82 16.30 -10.08
C ASN A 179 -3.21 16.51 -9.42
N CYS A 180 -3.44 15.92 -8.24
CA CYS A 180 -4.65 16.12 -7.43
C CYS A 180 -4.32 16.77 -6.07
N ASP A 181 -4.96 17.91 -5.78
CA ASP A 181 -4.86 18.57 -4.46
C ASP A 181 -5.73 17.92 -3.37
N GLY A 182 -6.60 16.97 -3.75
CA GLY A 182 -7.46 16.17 -2.85
C GLY A 182 -6.74 15.02 -2.12
N GLY A 183 -7.45 13.92 -1.89
CA GLY A 183 -6.87 12.70 -1.32
C GLY A 183 -6.04 11.88 -2.32
N LEU A 184 -5.46 10.79 -1.81
CA LEU A 184 -4.86 9.69 -2.58
C LEU A 184 -5.32 8.39 -1.91
N TRP A 185 -5.98 7.51 -2.67
CA TRP A 185 -6.46 6.20 -2.19
C TRP A 185 -5.57 5.12 -2.76
N GLN A 186 -4.77 4.48 -1.91
CA GLN A 186 -3.63 3.65 -2.32
C GLN A 186 -3.47 2.42 -1.42
N ALA A 187 -2.86 1.37 -1.97
CA ALA A 187 -2.54 0.15 -1.23
C ALA A 187 -1.46 -0.69 -1.89
N GLY A 188 -0.65 -1.36 -1.07
CA GLY A 188 0.52 -2.09 -1.54
C GLY A 188 1.16 -3.02 -0.50
N VAL A 189 2.42 -3.35 -0.77
CA VAL A 189 3.31 -4.08 0.13
C VAL A 189 4.65 -3.34 0.17
N ASP A 190 5.14 -3.08 1.38
CA ASP A 190 6.53 -2.66 1.59
C ASP A 190 7.38 -3.90 1.78
N ALA A 191 8.47 -3.99 1.01
CA ALA A 191 9.49 -5.02 1.13
C ALA A 191 10.80 -4.37 1.60
N THR A 192 11.25 -4.73 2.79
CA THR A 192 12.30 -4.02 3.55
C THR A 192 13.44 -4.96 3.90
N ILE A 193 14.69 -4.52 3.71
CA ILE A 193 15.92 -5.26 4.06
C ILE A 193 16.79 -4.43 5.00
N ASP A 194 17.22 -5.04 6.10
CA ASP A 194 18.13 -4.44 7.09
C ASP A 194 19.26 -5.40 7.51
N SER A 195 20.04 -4.99 8.51
CA SER A 195 21.02 -5.79 9.24
C SER A 195 20.53 -7.12 9.86
N GLN A 196 19.23 -7.26 10.17
CA GLN A 196 18.62 -8.47 10.75
C GLN A 196 18.02 -9.37 9.68
N GLY A 197 17.52 -8.81 8.58
CA GLY A 197 17.11 -9.54 7.38
C GLY A 197 15.95 -8.86 6.64
N THR A 198 15.26 -9.63 5.81
CA THR A 198 14.10 -9.16 5.06
C THR A 198 12.82 -9.20 5.90
N SER A 199 11.99 -8.17 5.77
CA SER A 199 10.61 -8.13 6.28
C SER A 199 9.65 -7.58 5.23
N PHE A 200 8.37 -7.91 5.38
CA PHE A 200 7.30 -7.52 4.46
C PHE A 200 6.07 -7.09 5.25
N TYR A 201 5.38 -6.03 4.83
CA TYR A 201 4.04 -5.74 5.37
C TYR A 201 3.11 -5.16 4.29
N ALA A 202 1.85 -5.62 4.30
CA ALA A 202 0.80 -5.13 3.43
C ALA A 202 0.06 -3.96 4.08
N TRP A 203 -0.45 -3.02 3.27
CA TRP A 203 -1.08 -1.81 3.78
C TRP A 203 -2.13 -1.19 2.85
N TYR A 204 -2.97 -0.32 3.41
CA TYR A 204 -3.79 0.63 2.66
C TYR A 204 -3.70 2.03 3.30
N GLU A 205 -3.93 3.08 2.52
CA GLU A 205 -3.99 4.46 2.99
C GLU A 205 -5.05 5.27 2.23
N TRP A 206 -5.73 6.17 2.94
CA TRP A 206 -6.47 7.27 2.33
C TRP A 206 -5.82 8.59 2.77
N TYR A 207 -4.77 9.00 2.05
CA TYR A 207 -4.00 10.19 2.36
C TYR A 207 -4.92 11.42 2.50
N PRO A 208 -4.76 12.28 3.53
CA PRO A 208 -3.64 12.37 4.47
C PRO A 208 -3.88 11.69 5.82
N GLU A 209 -4.78 10.70 5.91
CA GLU A 209 -4.93 9.87 7.12
C GLU A 209 -3.80 8.83 7.18
N ASP A 210 -3.33 8.46 8.39
CA ASP A 210 -2.22 7.51 8.60
C ASP A 210 -2.38 6.19 7.82
N THR A 211 -1.28 5.71 7.23
CA THR A 211 -1.14 4.39 6.60
C THR A 211 -1.52 3.26 7.57
N VAL A 212 -2.35 2.30 7.11
CA VAL A 212 -2.90 1.22 7.94
C VAL A 212 -2.41 -0.15 7.49
N ALA A 213 -1.70 -0.84 8.38
CA ALA A 213 -1.24 -2.22 8.18
C ALA A 213 -2.41 -3.22 8.02
N ILE A 214 -2.22 -4.17 7.11
CA ILE A 214 -3.14 -5.25 6.76
C ILE A 214 -2.56 -6.59 7.24
N ASP A 215 -3.42 -7.42 7.85
CA ASP A 215 -3.15 -8.85 7.99
C ASP A 215 -3.51 -9.55 6.68
N LEU A 216 -2.49 -10.03 5.97
CA LEU A 216 -2.59 -10.86 4.76
C LEU A 216 -1.95 -12.26 5.01
N GLY A 217 -1.79 -12.62 6.29
CA GLY A 217 -0.96 -13.73 6.77
C GLY A 217 0.54 -13.51 6.54
N ASP A 218 1.32 -14.60 6.63
CA ASP A 218 2.75 -14.58 6.32
C ASP A 218 2.96 -14.24 4.83
N ILE A 219 3.67 -13.14 4.54
CA ILE A 219 4.05 -12.69 3.20
C ILE A 219 5.53 -13.05 2.96
N ALA A 220 5.86 -13.51 1.75
CA ALA A 220 7.25 -13.74 1.33
C ALA A 220 7.57 -13.10 -0.03
N ALA A 221 8.85 -12.85 -0.30
CA ALA A 221 9.33 -12.47 -1.63
C ALA A 221 8.88 -13.49 -2.69
N GLY A 222 8.41 -12.98 -3.84
CA GLY A 222 7.84 -13.78 -4.91
C GLY A 222 6.37 -14.18 -4.72
N ASP A 223 5.72 -13.85 -3.60
CA ASP A 223 4.27 -14.05 -3.47
C ASP A 223 3.49 -13.17 -4.44
N ILE A 224 2.45 -13.73 -5.06
CA ILE A 224 1.62 -12.98 -6.02
C ILE A 224 0.49 -12.28 -5.27
N ILE A 225 0.59 -10.96 -5.14
CA ILE A 225 -0.43 -10.11 -4.55
C ILE A 225 -1.31 -9.54 -5.67
N THR A 226 -2.63 -9.65 -5.52
CA THR A 226 -3.58 -8.91 -6.37
C THR A 226 -4.26 -7.82 -5.57
N VAL A 227 -4.25 -6.59 -6.07
CA VAL A 227 -4.89 -5.43 -5.46
C VAL A 227 -5.92 -4.87 -6.42
N ASN A 228 -7.09 -4.51 -5.91
CA ASN A 228 -8.17 -3.85 -6.64
C ASN A 228 -8.77 -2.74 -5.76
N LEU A 229 -8.57 -1.49 -6.17
CA LEU A 229 -9.16 -0.31 -5.55
C LEU A 229 -10.36 0.19 -6.36
N THR A 230 -11.41 0.64 -5.66
CA THR A 230 -12.56 1.31 -6.29
C THR A 230 -12.96 2.55 -5.52
N SER A 231 -13.47 3.56 -6.24
CA SER A 231 -14.26 4.64 -5.65
C SER A 231 -15.75 4.40 -5.93
N SER A 232 -16.61 4.78 -5.00
CA SER A 232 -18.07 4.78 -5.17
C SER A 232 -18.57 5.85 -6.17
N GLY A 233 -17.67 6.68 -6.72
CA GLY A 233 -17.97 7.75 -7.67
C GLY A 233 -18.53 9.03 -7.04
N ASP A 234 -18.66 9.05 -5.72
CA ASP A 234 -18.82 10.22 -4.85
C ASP A 234 -17.49 10.89 -4.49
N TYR A 235 -16.37 10.17 -4.70
CA TYR A 235 -14.99 10.55 -4.37
C TYR A 235 -14.68 10.73 -2.88
N THR A 236 -15.64 10.50 -1.99
CA THR A 236 -15.48 10.41 -0.53
C THR A 236 -15.56 8.99 0.02
N SER A 237 -15.97 8.02 -0.81
CA SER A 237 -16.08 6.61 -0.43
C SER A 237 -15.42 5.69 -1.45
N GLY A 238 -14.97 4.53 -0.99
CA GLY A 238 -14.26 3.55 -1.81
C GLY A 238 -14.04 2.22 -1.12
N SER A 239 -13.43 1.27 -1.82
CA SER A 239 -13.01 -0.01 -1.26
C SER A 239 -11.66 -0.47 -1.79
N ILE A 240 -11.07 -1.40 -1.04
CA ILE A 240 -9.92 -2.22 -1.40
C ILE A 240 -10.33 -3.69 -1.27
N VAL A 241 -9.96 -4.50 -2.25
CA VAL A 241 -9.75 -5.94 -2.10
C VAL A 241 -8.27 -6.19 -2.36
N MET A 242 -7.62 -6.92 -1.45
CA MET A 242 -6.22 -7.34 -1.58
C MET A 242 -6.14 -8.84 -1.24
N GLU A 243 -5.39 -9.61 -2.02
CA GLU A 243 -5.29 -11.06 -1.85
C GLU A 243 -3.88 -11.55 -2.19
N ASN A 244 -3.27 -12.31 -1.28
CA ASN A 244 -2.06 -13.08 -1.56
C ASN A 244 -2.51 -14.41 -2.22
N LYS A 245 -2.30 -14.54 -3.53
CA LYS A 245 -2.69 -15.70 -4.34
C LYS A 245 -1.86 -16.95 -4.03
N SER A 246 -0.66 -16.81 -3.48
CA SER A 246 0.18 -17.94 -3.05
C SER A 246 -0.41 -18.65 -1.83
N THR A 247 -0.92 -17.89 -0.87
CA THR A 247 -1.42 -18.39 0.42
C THR A 247 -2.94 -18.53 0.46
N GLY A 248 -3.67 -17.78 -0.37
CA GLY A 248 -5.13 -17.71 -0.39
C GLY A 248 -5.72 -16.74 0.66
N ASN A 249 -4.88 -15.98 1.36
CA ASN A 249 -5.32 -14.98 2.32
C ASN A 249 -5.84 -13.73 1.60
N SER A 250 -6.98 -13.20 2.03
CA SER A 250 -7.58 -11.99 1.47
C SER A 250 -8.04 -11.01 2.54
N PHE A 251 -7.85 -9.73 2.24
CA PHE A 251 -8.32 -8.59 3.00
C PHE A 251 -9.36 -7.82 2.17
N THR A 252 -10.33 -7.20 2.85
CA THR A 252 -11.30 -6.31 2.21
C THR A 252 -11.69 -5.22 3.18
N LYS A 253 -11.66 -3.97 2.73
CA LYS A 253 -12.02 -2.78 3.52
C LYS A 253 -12.83 -1.82 2.64
N THR A 254 -13.86 -1.24 3.24
CA THR A 254 -14.58 -0.08 2.70
C THR A 254 -14.21 1.14 3.54
N VAL A 255 -14.01 2.27 2.87
CA VAL A 255 -13.90 3.61 3.48
C VAL A 255 -15.11 4.41 3.02
N THR A 256 -15.70 5.17 3.94
CA THR A 256 -16.86 6.03 3.70
C THR A 256 -16.64 7.37 4.38
N ASP A 257 -17.25 8.43 3.84
CA ASP A 257 -17.24 9.78 4.44
C ASP A 257 -15.82 10.34 4.68
N SER A 258 -14.85 10.03 3.81
CA SER A 258 -13.48 10.54 3.92
C SER A 258 -13.45 12.07 3.84
N SER A 259 -12.62 12.69 4.69
CA SER A 259 -12.47 14.15 4.75
C SER A 259 -11.70 14.73 3.57
N ALA A 260 -10.82 13.92 2.95
CA ALA A 260 -10.01 14.27 1.80
C ALA A 260 -10.58 13.60 0.54
N ALA A 261 -11.53 14.28 -0.11
CA ALA A 261 -12.13 13.78 -1.35
C ALA A 261 -11.07 13.58 -2.45
N LEU A 262 -11.19 12.46 -3.17
CA LEU A 262 -10.48 12.16 -4.41
C LEU A 262 -10.87 13.17 -5.52
N CYS A 263 -10.02 13.32 -6.54
CA CYS A 263 -10.32 14.11 -7.74
C CYS A 263 -10.97 13.26 -8.85
N GLY A 264 -10.75 11.94 -8.86
CA GLY A 264 -11.10 11.05 -9.97
C GLY A 264 -10.31 11.37 -11.25
N ALA A 265 -9.09 11.90 -11.11
CA ALA A 265 -8.28 12.49 -12.17
C ALA A 265 -7.05 11.66 -12.55
N ALA A 266 -6.54 10.80 -11.66
CA ALA A 266 -5.44 9.87 -11.97
C ALA A 266 -5.69 8.46 -11.42
N ILE A 267 -5.05 7.48 -12.05
CA ILE A 267 -4.83 6.12 -11.55
C ILE A 267 -3.40 5.70 -11.86
N GLU A 268 -2.78 4.90 -11.00
CA GLU A 268 -1.34 4.65 -11.07
C GLU A 268 -0.90 3.30 -10.48
N TRP A 269 0.27 2.85 -10.94
CA TRP A 269 0.97 1.64 -10.50
C TRP A 269 2.43 2.04 -10.24
N ILE A 270 2.85 2.02 -8.98
CA ILE A 270 4.02 2.75 -8.50
C ILE A 270 4.97 1.87 -7.68
N MET A 271 6.26 2.12 -7.86
CA MET A 271 7.33 1.81 -6.91
C MET A 271 7.78 3.12 -6.25
N GLU A 272 7.76 3.20 -4.93
CA GLU A 272 8.09 4.42 -4.18
C GLU A 272 9.34 4.26 -3.30
N ASP A 273 10.30 5.20 -3.43
CA ASP A 273 11.22 5.54 -2.34
C ASP A 273 10.44 6.40 -1.33
N LEU A 274 10.20 5.80 -0.17
CA LEU A 274 9.49 6.40 0.96
C LEU A 274 10.29 7.54 1.63
N VAL A 275 11.61 7.62 1.43
CA VAL A 275 12.50 8.53 2.18
C VAL A 275 13.62 9.12 1.30
N VAL A 276 13.23 10.02 0.39
CA VAL A 276 14.13 10.88 -0.39
C VAL A 276 15.24 11.50 0.48
N ASP A 277 16.49 11.38 0.03
CA ASP A 277 17.71 11.83 0.73
C ASP A 277 17.83 11.35 2.20
N GLY A 278 17.17 10.24 2.55
CA GLY A 278 17.22 9.61 3.87
C GLY A 278 18.62 9.12 4.26
N SER A 279 19.01 9.38 5.52
CA SER A 279 20.26 8.86 6.09
C SER A 279 20.10 7.52 6.83
N GLU A 280 18.87 7.16 7.20
CA GLU A 280 18.53 5.94 7.94
C GLU A 280 17.80 4.93 7.05
N ASN A 281 16.98 5.42 6.11
CA ASN A 281 16.20 4.66 5.15
C ASN A 281 16.55 5.10 3.72
N GLY A 282 16.38 4.22 2.72
CA GLY A 282 16.43 4.57 1.30
C GLY A 282 15.84 3.49 0.39
N LEU A 283 15.88 3.69 -0.92
CA LEU A 283 15.34 2.75 -1.90
C LEU A 283 16.16 1.45 -1.94
N ALA A 284 15.48 0.29 -1.83
CA ALA A 284 16.11 -1.02 -2.02
C ALA A 284 16.32 -1.35 -3.51
N ASP A 285 17.35 -2.14 -3.81
CA ASP A 285 17.41 -2.84 -5.09
C ASP A 285 16.35 -3.94 -5.09
N PHE A 286 15.23 -3.67 -5.76
CA PHE A 286 14.12 -4.60 -5.96
C PHE A 286 14.28 -5.44 -7.25
N GLY A 287 15.36 -5.25 -8.01
CA GLY A 287 15.62 -5.87 -9.30
C GLY A 287 14.61 -5.48 -10.38
N THR A 288 13.43 -6.10 -10.38
CA THR A 288 12.34 -5.80 -11.32
C THR A 288 10.98 -6.12 -10.71
N VAL A 289 10.10 -5.12 -10.69
CA VAL A 289 8.67 -5.29 -10.41
C VAL A 289 7.90 -5.31 -11.71
N THR A 290 6.86 -6.13 -11.78
CA THR A 290 5.91 -6.16 -12.89
C THR A 290 4.50 -6.21 -12.33
N PHE A 291 3.76 -5.12 -12.53
CA PHE A 291 2.31 -5.14 -12.46
C PHE A 291 1.79 -5.82 -13.73
N SER A 292 1.03 -6.89 -13.54
CA SER A 292 0.39 -7.70 -14.58
C SER A 292 -1.12 -7.68 -14.36
N ASP A 293 -1.91 -7.99 -15.40
CA ASP A 293 -3.36 -7.72 -15.42
C ASP A 293 -3.69 -6.24 -15.05
N ALA A 294 -2.78 -5.32 -15.36
CA ALA A 294 -2.84 -3.93 -14.93
C ALA A 294 -3.95 -3.21 -15.70
N ALA A 295 -5.03 -2.86 -14.99
CA ALA A 295 -6.26 -2.34 -15.59
C ALA A 295 -6.92 -1.26 -14.73
N GLY A 296 -7.38 -0.21 -15.39
CA GLY A 296 -8.14 0.89 -14.80
C GLY A 296 -9.60 0.88 -15.20
N THR A 297 -10.43 1.66 -14.50
CA THR A 297 -11.83 1.92 -14.86
C THR A 297 -12.18 3.37 -14.59
N SER A 298 -12.96 3.94 -15.50
CA SER A 298 -13.64 5.24 -15.37
C SER A 298 -15.15 5.07 -15.56
N LYS A 299 -15.94 6.12 -15.29
CA LYS A 299 -17.37 6.15 -15.66
C LYS A 299 -17.61 6.03 -17.17
N GLY A 300 -16.59 6.27 -18.00
CA GLY A 300 -16.62 6.05 -19.46
C GLY A 300 -16.32 4.62 -19.90
N GLY A 301 -15.76 3.77 -19.03
CA GLY A 301 -15.35 2.40 -19.34
C GLY A 301 -13.94 2.08 -18.87
N SER A 302 -13.41 0.93 -19.31
CA SER A 302 -12.06 0.45 -18.98
C SER A 302 -10.96 1.40 -19.49
N VAL A 303 -9.88 1.47 -18.72
CA VAL A 303 -8.68 2.28 -18.98
C VAL A 303 -7.46 1.34 -18.97
N SER A 304 -6.49 1.58 -19.84
CA SER A 304 -5.29 0.76 -20.02
C SER A 304 -4.04 1.55 -19.59
N PRO A 305 -2.98 0.90 -19.05
CA PRO A 305 -1.68 1.52 -18.83
C PRO A 305 -0.89 1.86 -20.11
N ALA A 306 -1.37 1.48 -21.30
CA ALA A 306 -0.76 1.93 -22.56
C ALA A 306 -0.82 3.46 -22.68
N ASP A 307 0.26 4.06 -23.18
CA ASP A 307 0.42 5.51 -23.33
C ASP A 307 0.27 6.33 -22.02
N SER A 308 0.53 5.70 -20.86
CA SER A 308 0.66 6.38 -19.55
C SER A 308 1.78 7.43 -19.55
N GLN A 309 1.67 8.42 -18.66
CA GLN A 309 2.85 9.15 -18.22
C GLN A 309 3.74 8.19 -17.43
N LEU A 310 4.97 8.00 -17.88
CA LEU A 310 5.97 7.23 -17.16
C LEU A 310 6.68 8.11 -16.14
N LEU A 311 6.85 7.60 -14.93
CA LEU A 311 7.66 8.22 -13.88
C LEU A 311 8.90 7.34 -13.65
N ASP A 312 10.04 7.95 -13.34
CA ASP A 312 11.21 7.21 -12.86
C ASP A 312 11.93 7.99 -11.75
N ILE A 313 12.50 7.25 -10.81
CA ILE A 313 13.28 7.80 -9.70
C ILE A 313 14.69 8.14 -10.20
N GLN A 314 15.19 9.31 -9.81
CA GLN A 314 16.59 9.70 -9.92
C GLN A 314 17.13 10.18 -8.57
N ASP A 315 18.46 10.08 -8.40
CA ASP A 315 19.14 10.73 -7.29
C ASP A 315 19.28 12.25 -7.50
N SER A 316 19.77 12.94 -6.46
CA SER A 316 19.96 14.40 -6.44
C SER A 316 21.17 14.89 -7.28
N ASP A 317 21.99 13.99 -7.83
CA ASP A 317 23.00 14.28 -8.87
C ASP A 317 22.44 14.09 -10.31
N GLY A 318 21.25 13.50 -10.44
CA GLY A 318 20.57 13.25 -11.72
C GLY A 318 20.79 11.85 -12.32
N THR A 319 21.24 10.89 -11.52
CA THR A 319 21.36 9.48 -11.92
C THR A 319 20.01 8.79 -11.81
N ALA A 320 19.46 8.25 -12.91
CA ALA A 320 18.28 7.41 -12.85
C ALA A 320 18.54 6.14 -12.02
N LEU A 321 17.71 5.89 -11.01
CA LEU A 321 17.71 4.68 -10.17
C LEU A 321 16.69 3.64 -10.65
N THR A 322 15.73 4.05 -11.48
CA THR A 322 14.76 3.16 -12.13
C THR A 322 14.63 3.41 -13.62
N ALA A 323 14.09 2.42 -14.34
CA ALA A 323 13.58 2.57 -15.69
C ALA A 323 12.20 1.89 -15.81
N SER A 324 11.19 2.65 -16.26
CA SER A 324 9.79 2.22 -16.32
C SER A 324 9.29 2.06 -17.76
N SER A 325 8.32 1.16 -17.98
CA SER A 325 7.70 0.93 -19.30
C SER A 325 6.33 0.25 -19.17
N THR A 326 5.47 0.36 -20.21
CA THR A 326 4.14 -0.27 -20.21
C THR A 326 3.82 -1.10 -21.44
N THR A 327 2.79 -1.94 -21.32
CA THR A 327 2.04 -2.57 -22.42
C THR A 327 0.56 -2.17 -22.30
N SER A 328 -0.33 -2.86 -23.02
CA SER A 328 -1.79 -2.76 -22.87
C SER A 328 -2.36 -3.12 -21.50
N ASP A 329 -1.59 -3.83 -20.69
CA ASP A 329 -2.05 -4.70 -19.60
C ASP A 329 -0.95 -4.97 -18.54
N SER A 330 0.17 -4.24 -18.62
CA SER A 330 1.30 -4.38 -17.70
C SER A 330 2.08 -3.08 -17.54
N VAL A 331 2.66 -2.90 -16.35
CA VAL A 331 3.64 -1.86 -16.01
C VAL A 331 4.87 -2.56 -15.46
N VAL A 332 6.04 -2.30 -16.03
CA VAL A 332 7.33 -2.92 -15.63
C VAL A 332 8.27 -1.82 -15.16
N ILE A 333 8.86 -2.02 -13.97
CA ILE A 333 9.79 -1.10 -13.32
C ILE A 333 11.07 -1.87 -12.99
N VAL A 334 12.23 -1.35 -13.39
CA VAL A 334 13.54 -2.02 -13.27
C VAL A 334 14.52 -1.13 -12.52
N TYR A 335 15.16 -1.65 -11.46
CA TYR A 335 16.23 -0.95 -10.73
C TYR A 335 17.52 -0.86 -11.57
N GLN A 336 18.35 0.19 -11.38
CA GLN A 336 19.52 0.50 -12.24
C GLN A 336 20.91 0.39 -11.55
#